data_AF-A0AAW0GS78-F1
#
_entry.id   AF-A0AAW0GS78-F1
#
_cell.length_a   1.000
_cell.length_b   1.000
_cell.length_c   1.000
_cell.angle_alpha   90.00
_cell.angle_beta   90.00
_cell.angle_gamma   90.00
#
_symmetry.space_group_name_H-M   'P 1'
#
loop_
_entity.id
_entity.type
_entity.pdbx_description
1 polymer ?
#
loop_
_entity_poly.entity_id
_entity_poly.type
_entity_poly.pdbx_seq_one_letter_code
_entity_poly.pdbx_strand_id
1 'polypeptide(L)'
;MVETIFVIIQARTVQVLYVDNRKLYPGGPWAYFFAAQNLAINIIFYATLFSLTFLSDCLVLWRCWVIWVSAGRKLWAILAIIFPTIFLVASFVMGTLWTLQYSQPGLSFYSAHPLAHGTSFYAISLRLNGNVMYQVLKVRTIIMSDQFIQPQRHIDRRPSSRRMHEIRSTV
;
A
#
# COMPACT_ATOMS: atom_id res chain seq x y z
N MET A 1 6.52 5.19 -16.01
CA MET A 1 7.00 4.19 -16.99
C MET A 1 6.23 2.88 -16.88
N VAL A 2 6.23 2.17 -15.75
CA VAL A 2 5.44 0.92 -15.58
C VAL A 2 3.94 1.14 -15.79
N GLU A 3 3.39 2.23 -15.25
CA GLU A 3 1.99 2.63 -15.47
C GLU A 3 1.67 2.86 -16.95
N THR A 4 2.58 3.50 -17.67
CA THR A 4 2.41 3.78 -19.10
C THR A 4 2.32 2.49 -19.91
N ILE A 5 3.15 1.50 -19.57
CA ILE A 5 3.12 0.16 -20.19
C ILE A 5 1.78 -0.53 -19.87
N PHE A 6 1.31 -0.44 -18.62
CA PHE A 6 0.02 -0.99 -18.21
C PHE A 6 -1.14 -0.41 -19.04
N VAL A 7 -1.18 0.91 -19.23
CA VAL A 7 -2.23 1.57 -20.03
C VAL A 7 -2.17 1.15 -21.50
N ILE A 8 -0.97 1.05 -22.09
CA ILE A 8 -0.80 0.61 -23.49
C ILE A 8 -1.33 -0.82 -23.68
N ILE A 9 -0.97 -1.73 -22.77
CA ILE A 9 -1.39 -3.13 -22.86
C ILE A 9 -2.90 -3.24 -22.64
N GLN A 10 -3.45 -2.51 -21.67
CA GLN A 10 -4.89 -2.46 -21.43
C GLN A 10 -5.65 -2.02 -22.69
N ALA A 11 -5.19 -0.94 -23.34
CA ALA A 11 -5.79 -0.45 -24.58
C ALA A 11 -5.72 -1.51 -25.70
N ARG A 12 -4.60 -2.23 -25.82
CA ARG A 12 -4.46 -3.33 -26.79
C ARG A 12 -5.37 -4.50 -26.47
N THR A 13 -5.52 -4.89 -25.20
CA THR A 13 -6.44 -5.95 -24.80
C THR A 13 -7.88 -5.58 -25.16
N VAL A 14 -8.31 -4.35 -24.88
CA VAL A 14 -9.66 -3.85 -25.22
C VAL A 14 -9.86 -3.83 -26.73
N GLN A 15 -8.86 -3.39 -27.50
CA GLN A 15 -8.93 -3.39 -28.96
C GLN A 15 -9.09 -4.80 -29.52
N VAL A 16 -8.25 -5.74 -29.11
CA VAL A 16 -8.31 -7.14 -29.60
C VAL A 16 -9.64 -7.80 -29.20
N LEU A 17 -10.16 -7.47 -28.01
CA LEU A 17 -11.39 -8.02 -27.46
C LEU A 17 -12.66 -7.49 -28.14
N TYR A 18 -12.76 -6.17 -28.33
CA TYR A 18 -13.99 -5.52 -28.78
C TYR A 18 -13.96 -5.02 -30.23
N VAL A 19 -12.78 -4.86 -30.83
CA VAL A 19 -12.63 -4.42 -32.23
C VAL A 19 -12.31 -5.62 -33.11
N ASP A 20 -11.21 -6.32 -32.81
CA ASP A 20 -10.67 -7.35 -33.72
C ASP A 20 -11.47 -8.67 -33.67
N ASN A 21 -11.94 -9.09 -32.49
CA ASN A 21 -12.65 -10.38 -32.30
C ASN A 21 -14.15 -10.24 -32.03
N ARG A 22 -14.74 -9.07 -32.31
CA ARG A 22 -16.13 -8.73 -31.97
C ARG A 22 -17.19 -9.70 -32.50
N LYS A 23 -17.01 -10.20 -33.72
CA LYS A 23 -18.00 -11.02 -34.44
C LYS A 23 -17.58 -12.48 -34.67
N LEU A 24 -16.30 -12.82 -34.46
CA LEU A 24 -15.71 -14.07 -34.92
C LEU A 24 -15.73 -15.19 -33.86
N TYR A 25 -15.93 -14.85 -32.58
CA TYR A 25 -15.87 -15.84 -31.50
C TYR A 25 -17.29 -16.25 -31.02
N PRO A 26 -17.67 -17.54 -31.15
CA PRO A 26 -18.93 -18.04 -30.60
C PRO A 26 -18.87 -17.97 -29.07
N GLY A 27 -19.73 -17.13 -28.47
CA GLY A 27 -19.73 -16.83 -27.03
C GLY A 27 -19.41 -15.36 -26.69
N GLY A 28 -19.09 -14.54 -27.69
CA GLY A 28 -18.90 -13.10 -27.53
C GLY A 28 -17.56 -12.69 -26.93
N PRO A 29 -17.33 -11.38 -26.74
CA PRO A 29 -16.03 -10.84 -26.30
C PRO A 29 -15.60 -11.46 -24.96
N TRP A 30 -16.53 -11.61 -24.02
CA TRP A 30 -16.22 -12.15 -22.71
C TRP A 30 -15.72 -13.60 -22.76
N ALA A 31 -16.28 -14.46 -23.62
CA ALA A 31 -15.79 -15.83 -23.82
C ALA A 31 -14.39 -15.87 -24.43
N TYR A 32 -14.09 -14.96 -25.37
CA TYR A 32 -12.75 -14.80 -25.92
C TYR A 32 -11.73 -14.39 -24.85
N PHE A 33 -12.11 -13.53 -23.90
CA PHE A 33 -11.23 -13.15 -22.79
C PHE A 33 -10.79 -14.35 -21.94
N PHE A 34 -11.68 -15.32 -21.68
CA PHE A 34 -11.31 -16.55 -20.96
C PHE A 34 -10.40 -17.47 -21.79
N ALA A 35 -10.63 -17.56 -23.10
CA ALA A 35 -9.81 -18.39 -23.98
C ALA A 35 -8.42 -17.79 -24.25
N ALA A 36 -8.31 -16.46 -24.28
CA ALA A 36 -7.07 -15.74 -24.56
C ALA A 36 -6.17 -15.52 -23.32
N GLN A 37 -6.44 -16.20 -22.20
CA GLN A 37 -5.67 -16.02 -20.96
C GLN A 37 -4.18 -16.35 -21.15
N ASN A 38 -3.84 -17.36 -21.95
CA ASN A 38 -2.44 -17.72 -22.18
C ASN A 38 -1.71 -16.83 -23.20
N LEU A 39 -2.38 -15.79 -23.73
CA LEU A 39 -1.78 -14.90 -24.72
C LEU A 39 -0.79 -13.95 -24.01
N ALA A 40 0.37 -13.73 -24.65
CA ALA A 40 1.44 -12.88 -24.10
C ALA A 40 0.95 -11.49 -23.65
N ILE A 41 -0.05 -10.92 -24.33
CA ILE A 41 -0.67 -9.64 -23.99
C ILE A 41 -1.26 -9.65 -22.57
N ASN A 42 -1.95 -10.71 -22.19
CA ASN A 42 -2.56 -10.83 -20.86
C ASN A 42 -1.50 -11.10 -19.79
N ILE A 43 -0.49 -11.92 -20.08
CA ILE A 43 0.62 -12.18 -19.15
C ILE A 43 1.33 -10.87 -18.78
N ILE A 44 1.64 -10.02 -19.78
CA ILE A 44 2.32 -8.74 -19.53
C ILE A 44 1.40 -7.76 -18.78
N PHE A 45 0.07 -7.78 -19.05
CA PHE A 45 -0.91 -7.00 -18.30
C PHE A 45 -0.88 -7.31 -16.80
N TYR A 46 -0.86 -8.59 -16.43
CA TYR A 46 -0.80 -9.00 -15.02
C TYR A 46 0.55 -8.73 -14.37
N ALA A 47 1.65 -8.98 -15.09
CA ALA A 47 2.99 -8.70 -14.60
C ALA A 47 3.20 -7.19 -14.32
N THR A 48 2.69 -6.33 -15.20
CA THR A 48 2.75 -4.87 -15.01
C THR A 48 1.84 -4.40 -13.89
N LEU A 49 0.63 -4.95 -13.77
CA LEU A 49 -0.26 -4.65 -12.65
C LEU A 49 0.37 -5.04 -11.30
N PHE A 50 0.92 -6.25 -11.19
CA PHE A 50 1.63 -6.71 -9.99
C PHE A 50 2.80 -5.79 -9.65
N SER A 51 3.63 -5.47 -10.65
CA SER A 51 4.79 -4.58 -10.46
C SER A 51 4.36 -3.19 -10.00
N LEU A 52 3.25 -2.66 -10.53
CA LEU A 52 2.73 -1.35 -10.16
C LEU A 52 2.22 -1.32 -8.71
N THR A 53 1.47 -2.35 -8.30
CA THR A 53 0.99 -2.48 -6.91
C THR A 53 2.16 -2.64 -5.95
N PHE A 54 3.16 -3.48 -6.29
CA PHE A 54 4.35 -3.67 -5.46
C PHE A 54 5.16 -2.38 -5.31
N LEU A 55 5.37 -1.63 -6.40
CA LEU A 55 6.09 -0.37 -6.36
C LEU A 55 5.33 0.68 -5.55
N SER A 56 4.00 0.70 -5.65
CA SER A 56 3.13 1.56 -4.84
C SER A 56 3.26 1.24 -3.35
N ASP A 57 3.21 -0.03 -2.96
CA ASP A 57 3.35 -0.45 -1.56
C ASP A 57 4.74 -0.12 -0.99
N CYS A 58 5.80 -0.26 -1.80
CA CYS A 58 7.16 0.20 -1.47
C CYS A 58 7.23 1.71 -1.22
N LEU A 59 6.61 2.52 -2.08
CA LEU A 59 6.57 3.98 -1.93
C LEU A 59 5.81 4.39 -0.66
N VAL A 60 4.70 3.72 -0.36
CA VAL A 60 3.89 3.97 0.83
C VAL A 60 4.70 3.64 2.12
N LEU A 61 5.44 2.54 2.12
CA LEU A 61 6.38 2.18 3.19
C LEU A 61 7.50 3.20 3.37
N TRP A 62 8.11 3.65 2.27
CA TRP A 62 9.14 4.69 2.29
C TRP A 62 8.62 6.00 2.91
N ARG A 63 7.40 6.42 2.53
CA ARG A 63 6.79 7.62 3.10
C ARG A 63 6.57 7.50 4.61
N CYS A 64 6.12 6.33 5.08
CA CYS A 64 6.02 6.05 6.50
C CYS A 64 7.37 6.18 7.22
N TRP A 65 8.44 5.62 6.64
CA TRP A 65 9.78 5.70 7.20
C TRP A 65 10.24 7.15 7.38
N VAL A 66 10.12 7.97 6.33
CA VAL A 66 10.53 9.38 6.37
C VAL A 66 9.78 10.16 7.44
N ILE A 67 8.45 9.95 7.56
CA ILE A 67 7.62 10.64 8.56
C ILE A 67 8.08 10.30 9.98
N TRP A 68 8.27 9.01 10.28
CA TRP A 68 8.66 8.58 11.63
C TRP A 68 10.10 8.98 12.00
N VAL A 69 11.02 9.01 11.03
CA VAL A 69 12.36 9.54 11.23
C VAL A 69 12.32 11.04 11.52
N SER A 70 11.50 11.81 10.80
CA SER A 70 11.36 13.26 11.03
C SER A 70 10.74 13.59 12.40
N ALA A 71 9.89 12.71 12.94
CA ALA A 71 9.26 12.87 14.25
C ALA A 71 10.19 12.57 15.46
N GLY A 72 11.48 12.26 15.22
CA GLY A 72 12.48 12.09 16.29
C GLY A 72 12.37 10.82 17.14
N ARG A 73 11.37 9.95 16.89
CA ARG A 73 11.11 8.72 17.67
C ARG A 73 11.62 7.47 16.95
N LYS A 74 12.95 7.33 16.86
CA LYS A 74 13.65 6.25 16.12
C LYS A 74 13.23 4.82 16.53
N LEU A 75 12.98 4.56 17.81
CA LEU A 75 12.57 3.23 18.29
C LEU A 75 11.16 2.84 17.82
N TRP A 76 10.21 3.79 17.86
CA TRP A 76 8.84 3.56 17.40
C TRP A 76 8.75 3.47 15.88
N ALA A 77 9.65 4.15 15.17
CA ALA A 77 9.81 4.04 13.72
C ALA A 77 10.11 2.59 13.31
N ILE A 78 11.11 1.96 13.95
CA ILE A 78 11.55 0.60 13.59
C ILE A 78 10.41 -0.41 13.80
N LEU A 79 9.71 -0.34 14.94
CA LEU A 79 8.59 -1.24 15.22
C LEU A 79 7.41 -1.05 14.25
N ALA A 80 7.12 0.20 13.88
CA ALA A 80 6.06 0.53 12.94
C ALA A 80 6.34 0.07 11.50
N ILE A 81 7.61 -0.22 11.16
CA ILE A 81 8.06 -0.62 9.83
C ILE A 81 8.23 -2.14 9.71
N ILE A 82 8.59 -2.83 10.79
CA ILE A 82 8.68 -4.31 10.80
C ILE A 82 7.35 -4.96 10.41
N PHE A 83 6.23 -4.46 10.95
CA PHE A 83 4.92 -5.04 10.62
C PHE A 83 4.55 -4.94 9.13
N PRO A 84 4.60 -3.76 8.49
CA PRO A 84 4.29 -3.65 7.06
C PRO A 84 5.37 -4.22 6.14
N THR A 85 6.63 -4.36 6.57
CA THR A 85 7.64 -5.09 5.77
C THR A 85 7.35 -6.58 5.67
N ILE A 86 6.85 -7.22 6.74
CA ILE A 86 6.37 -8.61 6.70
C ILE A 86 5.22 -8.77 5.70
N PHE A 87 4.27 -7.83 5.72
CA PHE A 87 3.15 -7.84 4.78
C PHE A 87 3.59 -7.60 3.33
N LEU A 88 4.61 -6.77 3.09
CA LEU A 88 5.18 -6.59 1.75
C LEU A 88 5.82 -7.88 1.23
N VAL A 89 6.57 -8.59 2.08
CA VAL A 89 7.15 -9.89 1.71
C VAL A 89 6.04 -10.90 1.42
N ALA A 90 4.97 -10.92 2.23
CA ALA A 90 3.81 -11.76 1.96
C ALA A 90 3.11 -11.42 0.63
N SER A 91 2.93 -10.13 0.31
CA SER A 91 2.41 -9.68 -1.00
C SER A 91 3.30 -10.13 -2.16
N PHE A 92 4.62 -10.07 -1.99
CA PHE A 92 5.58 -10.51 -3.01
C PHE A 92 5.49 -12.02 -3.26
N VAL A 93 5.41 -12.83 -2.19
CA VAL A 93 5.24 -14.28 -2.29
C VAL A 93 3.90 -14.63 -2.95
N MET A 94 2.80 -14.00 -2.54
CA MET A 94 1.47 -14.27 -3.12
C MET A 94 1.38 -13.84 -4.59
N GLY A 95 2.00 -12.73 -4.97
CA GLY A 95 2.07 -12.31 -6.38
C GLY A 95 2.96 -13.22 -7.25
N THR A 96 4.05 -13.75 -6.68
CA THR A 96 4.90 -14.74 -7.37
C THR A 96 4.17 -16.06 -7.56
N LEU A 97 3.41 -16.51 -6.56
CA LEU A 97 2.58 -17.72 -6.68
C LEU A 97 1.43 -17.55 -7.68
N TRP A 98 0.85 -16.35 -7.74
CA TRP A 98 -0.21 -16.03 -8.70
C TRP A 98 0.30 -16.06 -10.15
N THR A 99 1.49 -15.51 -10.41
CA THR A 99 2.12 -15.57 -11.75
C THR A 99 2.54 -17.00 -12.13
N LEU A 100 3.01 -17.81 -11.18
CA LEU A 100 3.35 -19.22 -11.40
C LEU A 100 2.13 -20.06 -11.78
N GLN A 101 1.02 -19.92 -11.04
CA GLN A 101 -0.22 -20.64 -11.33
C GLN A 101 -0.84 -20.19 -12.65
N TYR A 102 -0.69 -18.92 -13.00
CA TYR A 102 -1.19 -18.39 -14.27
C TYR A 102 -0.43 -18.94 -15.49
N SER A 103 0.84 -19.31 -15.33
CA SER A 103 1.65 -19.89 -16.41
C SER A 103 1.30 -21.37 -16.70
N GLN A 104 0.42 -22.00 -15.92
CA GLN A 104 0.05 -23.40 -16.12
C GLN A 104 -1.12 -23.53 -17.12
N PRO A 105 -0.96 -24.32 -18.20
CA PRO A 105 -2.02 -24.51 -19.18
C PRO A 105 -3.21 -25.25 -18.57
N GLY A 106 -4.41 -24.66 -18.66
CA GLY A 106 -5.67 -25.28 -18.20
C GLY A 106 -6.25 -24.72 -16.89
N LEU A 107 -5.55 -23.82 -16.20
CA LEU A 107 -6.08 -23.09 -15.04
C LEU A 107 -6.49 -21.68 -15.43
N SER A 108 -7.80 -21.46 -15.59
CA SER A 108 -8.33 -20.12 -15.83
C SER A 108 -8.34 -19.25 -14.57
N PHE A 109 -8.30 -17.93 -14.73
CA PHE A 109 -8.35 -16.93 -13.65
C PHE A 109 -9.48 -17.11 -12.61
N TYR A 110 -10.55 -17.77 -13.05
CA TYR A 110 -11.78 -17.97 -12.29
C TYR A 110 -11.84 -19.36 -11.63
N SER A 111 -10.78 -20.16 -11.77
CA SER A 111 -10.60 -21.34 -10.95
C SER A 111 -10.32 -20.91 -9.50
N ALA A 112 -10.78 -21.71 -8.53
CA ALA A 112 -10.81 -21.34 -7.12
C ALA A 112 -9.42 -20.97 -6.56
N HIS A 113 -8.35 -21.57 -7.08
CA HIS A 113 -6.97 -21.37 -6.62
C HIS A 113 -6.40 -19.97 -6.95
N PRO A 114 -6.32 -19.52 -8.21
CA PRO A 114 -5.80 -18.19 -8.54
C PRO A 114 -6.69 -17.05 -8.04
N LEU A 115 -8.01 -17.27 -7.88
CA LEU A 115 -8.92 -16.27 -7.31
C LEU A 115 -8.65 -16.03 -5.82
N ALA A 116 -8.39 -17.09 -5.04
CA ALA A 116 -8.04 -16.99 -3.63
C ALA A 116 -6.69 -16.27 -3.43
N HIS A 117 -5.73 -16.51 -4.33
CA HIS A 117 -4.41 -15.88 -4.28
C HIS A 117 -4.46 -14.40 -4.66
N GLY A 118 -5.22 -14.06 -5.71
CA GLY A 118 -5.46 -12.66 -6.10
C GLY A 118 -6.20 -11.87 -5.03
N THR A 119 -7.28 -12.42 -4.47
CA THR A 119 -8.04 -11.75 -3.39
C THR A 119 -7.21 -11.54 -2.14
N SER A 120 -6.39 -12.52 -1.76
CA SER A 120 -5.44 -12.39 -0.65
C SER A 120 -4.39 -11.30 -0.93
N PHE A 121 -3.82 -11.25 -2.13
CA PHE A 121 -2.89 -10.20 -2.54
C PHE A 121 -3.48 -8.79 -2.41
N TYR A 122 -4.71 -8.59 -2.92
CA TYR A 122 -5.39 -7.30 -2.79
C TYR A 122 -5.77 -6.98 -1.34
N ALA A 123 -6.20 -7.96 -0.55
CA ALA A 123 -6.53 -7.76 0.86
C ALA A 123 -5.30 -7.34 1.69
N ILE A 124 -4.14 -7.96 1.44
CA ILE A 124 -2.86 -7.63 2.07
C ILE A 124 -2.44 -6.21 1.67
N SER A 125 -2.56 -5.85 0.38
CA SER A 125 -2.26 -4.51 -0.13
C SER A 125 -3.18 -3.45 0.50
N LEU A 126 -4.48 -3.74 0.64
CA LEU A 126 -5.43 -2.84 1.30
C LEU A 126 -5.07 -2.64 2.79
N ARG A 127 -4.65 -3.73 3.45
CA ARG A 127 -4.23 -3.70 4.86
C ARG A 127 -2.97 -2.86 5.05
N LEU A 128 -2.01 -2.94 4.12
CA LEU A 128 -0.79 -2.12 4.13
C LEU A 128 -1.12 -0.62 4.05
N ASN A 129 -1.97 -0.24 3.10
CA ASN A 129 -2.41 1.14 2.92
C ASN A 129 -3.20 1.66 4.15
N GLY A 130 -4.10 0.85 4.69
CA GLY A 130 -4.84 1.17 5.92
C GLY A 130 -3.93 1.33 7.15
N ASN A 131 -2.91 0.47 7.29
CA ASN A 131 -1.92 0.58 8.37
C ASN A 131 -1.13 1.89 8.26
N VAL A 132 -0.72 2.30 7.07
CA VAL A 132 -0.03 3.58 6.86
C VAL A 132 -0.90 4.78 7.25
N MET A 133 -2.17 4.78 6.86
CA MET A 133 -3.11 5.84 7.27
C MET A 133 -3.21 5.95 8.80
N TYR A 134 -3.29 4.81 9.48
CA TYR A 134 -3.29 4.74 10.93
C TYR A 134 -2.00 5.29 11.56
N GLN A 135 -0.83 4.95 11.01
CA GLN A 135 0.46 5.45 11.48
C GLN A 135 0.58 6.97 11.32
N VAL A 136 0.14 7.53 10.17
CA VAL A 136 0.12 8.98 9.93
C VAL A 136 -0.80 9.69 10.92
N LEU A 137 -1.99 9.14 11.18
CA LEU A 137 -2.91 9.69 12.17
C LEU A 137 -2.30 9.71 13.57
N LYS A 138 -1.65 8.60 13.99
CA LYS A 138 -0.94 8.54 15.27
C LYS A 138 0.15 9.59 15.38
N VAL A 139 1.01 9.72 14.38
CA VAL A 139 2.08 10.74 14.38
C VAL A 139 1.48 12.15 14.51
N ARG A 140 0.40 12.45 13.78
CA ARG A 140 -0.28 13.75 13.86
C ARG A 140 -0.82 14.02 15.25
N THR A 141 -1.51 13.06 15.87
CA THR A 141 -2.02 13.19 17.24
C THR A 141 -0.88 13.42 18.23
N ILE A 142 0.24 12.72 18.09
CA ILE A 142 1.36 12.87 19.02
C ILE A 142 2.02 14.25 18.86
N ILE A 143 2.26 14.71 17.64
CA ILE A 143 2.80 16.06 17.38
C ILE A 143 1.88 17.13 17.98
N MET A 144 0.57 17.01 17.76
CA MET A 144 -0.41 17.91 18.36
C MET A 144 -0.35 17.87 19.89
N SER A 145 -0.29 16.67 20.48
CA SER A 145 -0.18 16.53 21.94
C SER A 145 1.11 17.17 22.49
N ASP A 146 2.25 17.04 21.81
CA ASP A 146 3.49 17.69 22.22
C ASP A 146 3.38 19.23 22.13
N GLN A 147 2.69 19.77 21.12
CA GLN A 147 2.46 21.21 20.99
C GLN A 147 1.56 21.78 22.10
N PHE A 148 0.59 21.03 22.60
CA PHE A 148 -0.25 21.48 23.72
C PHE A 148 0.45 21.32 25.09
N ILE A 149 1.31 20.31 25.27
CA ILE A 149 1.96 20.02 26.55
C ILE A 149 3.16 20.93 26.85
N GLN A 150 3.96 21.31 25.84
CA GLN A 150 5.12 22.20 26.00
C GLN A 150 4.78 23.58 26.61
N PRO A 151 3.76 24.32 26.13
CA PRO A 151 3.41 25.62 26.72
C PRO A 151 2.88 25.50 28.16
N GLN A 152 2.12 24.45 28.48
CA GLN A 152 1.67 24.16 29.84
C GLN A 152 2.86 23.95 30.80
N ARG A 153 3.87 23.15 30.40
CA ARG A 153 5.10 22.97 31.19
C ARG A 153 5.86 24.28 31.43
N HIS A 154 5.81 25.22 30.49
CA HIS A 154 6.46 26.52 30.64
C HIS A 154 5.70 27.46 31.59
N ILE A 155 4.38 27.33 31.68
CA ILE A 155 3.52 28.07 32.63
C ILE A 155 3.70 27.50 34.04
N ASP A 156 3.71 26.18 34.19
CA ASP A 156 3.81 25.50 35.49
C ASP A 156 5.20 25.64 36.14
N ARG A 157 6.24 25.83 35.32
CA ARG A 157 7.61 26.16 35.79
C ARG A 157 7.77 27.61 36.26
N ARG A 158 6.80 28.50 36.03
CA ARG A 158 6.87 29.85 36.63
C ARG A 158 6.57 29.71 38.13
N PRO A 159 7.40 30.30 39.02
CA PRO A 159 7.08 30.30 40.43
C PRO A 159 5.68 30.89 40.64
N SER A 160 4.83 30.22 41.41
CA SER A 160 3.52 30.75 41.75
C SER A 160 3.70 32.12 42.43
N SER A 161 2.82 33.07 42.15
CA SER A 161 2.89 34.44 42.69
C SER A 161 3.12 34.49 44.21
N ARG A 162 2.55 33.53 44.97
CA ARG A 162 2.83 33.34 46.40
C ARG A 162 4.30 33.06 46.71
N ARG A 163 4.94 32.18 45.93
CA ARG A 163 6.35 31.81 46.10
C ARG A 163 7.28 32.97 45.71
N MET A 164 6.86 33.85 44.80
CA MET A 164 7.60 35.08 44.49
C MET A 164 7.56 36.09 45.65
N HIS A 165 6.45 36.17 46.40
CA HIS A 165 6.36 37.04 47.57
C HIS A 165 7.22 36.54 48.75
N GLU A 166 7.31 35.22 48.99
CA GLU A 166 8.20 34.65 50.02
C GLU A 166 9.68 34.87 49.74
N ILE A 167 10.10 34.75 48.47
CA ILE A 167 11.50 35.02 48.06
C ILE A 167 11.83 36.51 48.21
N ARG A 168 10.85 37.40 48.04
CA ARG A 168 11.04 38.85 48.21
C ARG A 168 11.06 39.29 49.68
N SER A 169 10.52 38.50 50.60
CA SER A 169 10.52 38.79 52.04
C SER A 169 11.71 38.19 52.80
N THR A 170 12.58 37.43 52.12
CA THR A 170 13.77 36.78 52.70
C THR A 170 15.09 37.45 52.30
N VAL A 171 15.02 38.55 51.54
CA VAL A 171 16.15 39.44 51.19
C VAL A 171 15.90 40.80 51.84
#